data_AF-A0A2V8LU31-F1
#
_entry.id   AF-A0A2V8LU31-F1
#
_cell.length_a   1.000
_cell.length_b   1.000
_cell.length_c   1.000
_cell.angle_alpha   90.00
_cell.angle_beta   90.00
_cell.angle_gamma   90.00
#
_symmetry.space_group_name_H-M   'P 1'
#
loop_
_entity.id
_entity.type
_entity.pdbx_description
1 polymer ?
#
loop_
_entity_poly.entity_id
_entity_poly.type
_entity_poly.pdbx_seq_one_letter_code
_entity_poly.pdbx_strand_id
1 'polypeptide(L)'
;MRNRLSSHFFVLLALIGFEVVAYVAIHRAGLIRGYGPSWISAGRDLMIYFPIIVLAFWLSRSRRFKGNWTLYTTAILLFSIGLLVQYRLYSDPEYNAKNKAAARQQKTDTLRLRYINENYDATKRQMMGLPPAPPPGQETEGPARESAYTIMNALTSSYTWIPIFSLIGFAVAYLFCVNDRFLSWVQRNSFIIVLLTLVPLAGAIIYSSAGKALGNTTPWEPSKVPFLLGFAGILTARYKDLGRTYWGIPRARDVIPLIVMAMIPFIPFFALKDFGQMLIFSGAYATLYLVAVRRWPQLLVFVGSMVLVISILVIGALPRDIQEKFPLLPTLARPIQHALPARIQQRFHLWLDGFDPPSPDESWWKKDYDEAMAKDPRMKELAEQSEAMKRSVN
;
A
#
# COMPACT_ATOMS: atom_id res chain seq x y z
N MET A 1 13.32 -16.86 23.21
CA MET A 1 12.75 -15.92 24.20
C MET A 1 11.45 -16.50 24.74
N ARG A 2 11.20 -16.45 26.06
CA ARG A 2 9.90 -16.88 26.61
C ARG A 2 8.84 -15.88 26.13
N ASN A 3 7.76 -16.36 25.53
CA ASN A 3 6.62 -15.57 25.05
C ASN A 3 5.85 -14.95 26.26
N ARG A 4 6.42 -13.93 26.89
CA ARG A 4 5.92 -13.25 28.09
C ARG A 4 5.99 -11.75 27.88
N LEU A 5 5.01 -11.00 28.39
CA LEU A 5 4.99 -9.54 28.29
C LEU A 5 6.32 -8.90 28.72
N SER A 6 6.98 -9.40 29.78
CA SER A 6 8.24 -8.81 30.26
C SER A 6 9.34 -8.78 29.19
N SER A 7 9.55 -9.87 28.45
CA SER A 7 10.53 -9.91 27.36
C SER A 7 10.15 -8.98 26.21
N HIS A 8 8.87 -8.91 25.88
CA HIS A 8 8.36 -8.05 24.80
C HIS A 8 8.32 -6.57 25.20
N PHE A 9 8.21 -6.26 26.49
CA PHE A 9 8.33 -4.90 27.01
C PHE A 9 9.75 -4.35 26.81
N PHE A 10 10.78 -5.16 27.05
CA PHE A 10 12.16 -4.77 26.71
C PHE A 10 12.33 -4.53 25.21
N VAL A 11 11.66 -5.32 24.35
CA VAL A 11 11.64 -5.07 22.90
C VAL A 11 10.98 -3.72 22.60
N LEU A 12 9.84 -3.39 23.22
CA LEU A 12 9.21 -2.08 23.04
C LEU A 12 10.12 -0.93 23.48
N LEU A 13 10.83 -1.06 24.61
CA LEU A 13 11.81 -0.06 25.05
C LEU A 13 12.98 0.07 24.08
N ALA A 14 13.48 -1.05 23.52
CA ALA A 14 14.51 -1.04 22.51
C ALA A 14 14.04 -0.35 21.22
N LEU A 15 12.78 -0.55 20.82
CA LEU A 15 12.18 0.15 19.68
C LEU A 15 12.08 1.66 19.93
N ILE A 16 11.69 2.09 21.13
CA ILE A 16 11.70 3.52 21.49
C ILE A 16 13.12 4.09 21.38
N GLY A 17 14.12 3.39 21.93
CA GLY A 17 15.53 3.80 21.82
C GLY A 17 15.99 3.89 20.36
N PHE A 18 15.62 2.91 19.54
CA PHE A 18 15.90 2.91 18.09
C PHE A 18 15.26 4.12 17.39
N GLU A 19 13.99 4.41 17.66
CA GLU A 19 13.29 5.57 17.08
C GLU A 19 13.94 6.89 17.50
N VAL A 20 14.33 7.04 18.76
CA VAL A 20 15.05 8.25 19.23
C VAL A 20 16.34 8.47 18.43
N VAL A 21 17.18 7.43 18.31
CA VAL A 21 18.43 7.52 17.54
C VAL A 21 18.13 7.82 16.07
N ALA A 22 17.13 7.17 15.48
CA ALA A 22 16.73 7.39 14.10
C ALA A 22 16.22 8.81 13.84
N TYR A 23 15.38 9.37 14.72
CA TYR A 23 14.89 10.74 14.58
C TYR A 23 16.02 11.75 14.70
N VAL A 24 16.97 11.55 15.62
CA VAL A 24 18.17 12.39 15.71
C VAL A 24 18.99 12.32 14.43
N ALA A 25 19.21 11.12 13.87
CA ALA A 25 19.93 10.93 12.63
C ALA A 25 19.21 11.57 11.42
N ILE A 26 17.89 11.43 11.32
CA ILE A 26 17.08 12.03 10.26
C ILE A 26 17.06 13.55 10.39
N HIS A 27 16.96 14.09 11.61
CA HIS A 27 17.00 15.52 11.85
C HIS A 27 18.33 16.11 11.37
N ARG A 28 19.46 15.53 11.78
CA ARG A 28 20.79 15.92 11.28
C ARG A 28 20.90 15.81 9.77
N ALA A 29 20.44 14.70 9.18
CA ALA A 29 20.46 14.50 7.74
C ALA A 29 19.57 15.51 6.99
N GLY A 30 18.47 15.96 7.60
CA GLY A 30 17.60 17.01 7.07
C GLY A 30 18.30 18.37 7.05
N LEU A 31 18.93 18.75 8.17
CA LEU A 31 19.67 20.03 8.29
C LEU A 31 20.74 20.14 7.20
N ILE A 32 21.47 19.05 6.99
CA ILE A 32 22.46 18.91 5.92
C ILE A 32 21.86 19.09 4.51
N ARG A 33 20.57 18.78 4.33
CA ARG A 33 19.82 18.93 3.06
C ARG A 33 19.09 20.28 2.96
N GLY A 34 19.24 21.16 3.94
CA GLY A 34 18.66 22.51 3.95
C GLY A 34 17.24 22.63 4.51
N TYR A 35 16.77 21.66 5.28
CA TYR A 35 15.48 21.75 5.97
C TYR A 35 15.57 21.19 7.38
N GLY A 36 14.85 21.75 8.36
CA GLY A 36 14.85 21.27 9.74
C GLY A 36 13.62 20.43 10.05
N PRO A 37 13.71 19.09 10.14
CA PRO A 37 12.60 18.26 10.60
C PRO A 37 12.11 18.68 11.98
N SER A 38 10.80 18.65 12.23
CA SER A 38 10.26 19.11 13.51
C SER A 38 10.60 18.16 14.65
N TRP A 39 11.09 18.69 15.77
CA TRP A 39 11.20 17.91 17.02
C TRP A 39 9.82 17.60 17.63
N ILE A 40 8.81 18.42 17.33
CA ILE A 40 7.45 18.22 17.84
C ILE A 40 6.81 16.99 17.19
N SER A 41 7.01 16.76 15.88
CA SER A 41 6.51 15.54 15.23
C SER A 41 7.24 14.29 15.72
N ALA A 42 8.55 14.35 15.94
CA ALA A 42 9.31 13.26 16.56
C ALA A 42 8.79 12.94 17.97
N GLY A 43 8.57 13.98 18.79
CA GLY A 43 7.99 13.85 20.13
C GLY A 43 6.60 13.22 20.11
N ARG A 44 5.72 13.64 19.19
CA ARG A 44 4.41 13.02 18.96
C ARG A 44 4.55 11.53 18.64
N ASP A 45 5.44 11.16 17.72
CA ASP A 45 5.60 9.77 17.30
C ASP A 45 6.09 8.88 18.46
N LEU A 46 7.01 9.39 19.28
CA LEU A 46 7.43 8.72 20.52
C LEU A 46 6.28 8.60 21.52
N MET A 47 5.42 9.61 21.64
CA MET A 47 4.26 9.56 22.54
C MET A 47 3.23 8.49 22.13
N ILE A 48 3.20 8.04 20.86
CA ILE A 48 2.31 6.94 20.43
C ILE A 48 2.68 5.60 21.10
N TYR A 49 3.93 5.44 21.58
CA TYR A 49 4.29 4.26 22.36
C TYR A 49 3.58 4.20 23.71
N PHE A 50 3.15 5.32 24.28
CA PHE A 50 2.41 5.33 25.54
C PHE A 50 1.10 4.53 25.45
N PRO A 51 0.15 4.83 24.54
CA PRO A 51 -1.06 4.03 24.40
C PRO A 51 -0.77 2.58 23.96
N ILE A 52 0.30 2.32 23.19
CA ILE A 52 0.74 0.95 22.87
C ILE A 52 1.10 0.19 24.15
N ILE A 53 1.94 0.78 25.01
CA ILE A 53 2.35 0.16 26.27
C ILE A 53 1.15 -0.05 27.20
N VAL A 54 0.27 0.95 27.33
CA VAL A 54 -0.98 0.85 28.11
C VAL A 54 -1.83 -0.31 27.60
N LEU A 55 -1.99 -0.45 26.28
CA LEU A 55 -2.72 -1.55 25.65
C LEU A 55 -2.07 -2.91 25.96
N ALA A 56 -0.74 -3.02 25.89
CA ALA A 56 -0.01 -4.24 26.23
C ALA A 56 -0.23 -4.64 27.71
N PHE A 57 -0.18 -3.68 28.63
CA PHE A 57 -0.49 -3.92 30.04
C PHE A 57 -1.95 -4.32 30.26
N TRP A 58 -2.89 -3.67 29.59
CA TRP A 58 -4.30 -4.03 29.66
C TRP A 58 -4.56 -5.46 29.15
N LEU A 59 -3.96 -5.84 28.02
CA LEU A 59 -4.03 -7.20 27.49
C LEU A 59 -3.47 -8.23 28.48
N SER A 60 -2.29 -7.95 29.05
CA SER A 60 -1.63 -8.90 29.94
C SER A 60 -2.30 -9.00 31.30
N ARG A 61 -2.68 -7.89 31.92
CA ARG A 61 -3.14 -7.85 33.32
C ARG A 61 -4.65 -8.01 33.42
N SER A 62 -5.41 -7.23 32.64
CA SER A 62 -6.87 -7.23 32.70
C SER A 62 -7.47 -8.37 31.89
N ARG A 63 -6.94 -8.62 30.68
CA ARG A 63 -7.47 -9.68 29.79
C ARG A 63 -6.73 -11.01 29.89
N ARG A 64 -5.65 -11.08 30.68
CA ARG A 64 -4.83 -12.29 30.91
C ARG A 64 -4.47 -12.97 29.58
N PHE A 65 -4.03 -12.16 28.61
CA PHE A 65 -3.73 -12.61 27.25
C PHE A 65 -2.74 -13.78 27.24
N LYS A 66 -3.16 -14.90 26.63
CA LYS A 66 -2.36 -16.13 26.48
C LYS A 66 -1.81 -16.34 25.06
N GLY A 67 -2.03 -15.38 24.16
CA GLY A 67 -1.62 -15.50 22.77
C GLY A 67 -0.12 -15.24 22.54
N ASN A 68 0.25 -15.10 21.27
CA ASN A 68 1.64 -14.88 20.87
C ASN A 68 2.00 -13.39 20.89
N TRP A 69 2.81 -12.97 21.86
CA TRP A 69 3.31 -11.60 21.96
C TRP A 69 4.26 -11.23 20.82
N THR A 70 4.86 -12.20 20.13
CA THR A 70 5.69 -11.94 18.94
C THR A 70 4.88 -11.27 17.84
N LEU A 71 3.61 -11.66 17.63
CA LEU A 71 2.75 -11.02 16.63
C LEU A 71 2.49 -9.55 17.00
N TYR A 72 2.24 -9.30 18.29
CA TYR A 72 2.06 -7.95 18.81
C TYR A 72 3.31 -7.10 18.58
N THR A 73 4.49 -7.54 19.04
CA THR A 73 5.71 -6.74 18.90
C THR A 73 6.20 -6.62 17.47
N THR A 74 5.94 -7.60 16.60
CA THR A 74 6.29 -7.51 15.17
C THR A 74 5.40 -6.47 14.48
N ALA A 75 4.10 -6.44 14.80
CA ALA A 75 3.21 -5.40 14.29
C ALA A 75 3.65 -4.00 14.75
N ILE A 76 4.06 -3.86 16.02
CA ILE A 76 4.61 -2.61 16.52
C ILE A 76 5.93 -2.26 15.81
N LEU A 77 6.85 -3.21 15.63
CA LEU A 77 8.11 -2.98 14.89
C LEU A 77 7.84 -2.44 13.47
N LEU A 78 6.91 -3.05 12.73
CA LEU A 78 6.54 -2.58 11.40
C LEU A 78 5.90 -1.17 11.44
N PHE A 79 5.09 -0.92 12.47
CA PHE A 79 4.51 0.40 12.71
C PHE A 79 5.60 1.45 13.03
N SER A 80 6.60 1.10 13.84
CA SER A 80 7.76 1.93 14.16
C SER A 80 8.54 2.32 12.90
N ILE A 81 8.88 1.32 12.06
CA ILE A 81 9.52 1.57 10.75
C ILE A 81 8.67 2.52 9.90
N GLY A 82 7.34 2.33 9.91
CA GLY A 82 6.39 3.23 9.26
C GLY A 82 6.48 4.66 9.77
N LEU A 83 6.49 4.88 11.09
CA LEU A 83 6.63 6.21 11.70
C LEU A 83 7.95 6.87 11.29
N LEU A 84 9.07 6.14 11.32
CA LEU A 84 10.38 6.62 10.88
C LEU A 84 10.37 7.08 9.42
N VAL A 85 9.82 6.26 8.53
CA VAL A 85 9.73 6.58 7.10
C VAL A 85 8.82 7.79 6.87
N GLN A 86 7.69 7.86 7.57
CA GLN A 86 6.79 9.00 7.50
C GLN A 86 7.43 10.27 8.03
N TYR A 87 8.16 10.21 9.15
CA TYR A 87 8.90 11.34 9.70
C TYR A 87 9.92 11.87 8.68
N ARG A 88 10.66 10.99 8.02
CA ARG A 88 11.61 11.36 6.97
C ARG A 88 10.93 12.01 5.75
N LEU A 89 9.89 11.37 5.21
CA LEU A 89 9.23 11.82 3.98
C LEU A 89 8.43 13.09 4.18
N TYR A 90 7.63 13.18 5.24
CA TYR A 90 6.75 14.31 5.49
C TYR A 90 7.43 15.46 6.23
N SER A 91 8.67 15.31 6.68
CA SER A 91 9.48 16.46 7.09
C SER A 91 10.19 17.12 5.92
N ASP A 92 10.30 16.44 4.78
CA ASP A 92 10.93 16.97 3.58
C ASP A 92 9.95 17.91 2.84
N PRO A 93 10.32 19.20 2.64
CA PRO A 93 9.46 20.18 1.97
C PRO A 93 9.01 19.77 0.58
N GLU A 94 9.77 18.93 -0.13
CA GLU A 94 9.45 18.42 -1.46
C GLU A 94 8.10 17.69 -1.48
N TYR A 95 7.79 16.92 -0.45
CA TYR A 95 6.59 16.10 -0.39
C TYR A 95 5.35 16.88 0.05
N ASN A 96 5.54 17.99 0.77
CA ASN A 96 4.45 18.85 1.25
C ASN A 96 4.20 20.08 0.38
N ALA A 97 5.11 20.42 -0.54
CA ALA A 97 4.96 21.58 -1.40
C ALA A 97 3.84 21.38 -2.45
N LYS A 98 3.03 22.44 -2.65
CA LYS A 98 2.06 22.50 -3.75
C LYS A 98 2.75 22.42 -5.12
N ASN A 99 3.94 23.03 -5.25
CA ASN A 99 4.80 22.93 -6.43
C ASN A 99 6.05 22.11 -6.10
N LYS A 100 5.98 20.80 -6.36
CA LYS A 100 7.07 19.85 -6.07
C LYS A 100 8.33 20.12 -6.89
N ALA A 101 8.19 20.63 -8.12
CA ALA A 101 9.33 20.91 -8.99
C ALA A 101 10.21 22.04 -8.42
N ALA A 102 9.57 23.13 -7.96
CA ALA A 102 10.28 24.24 -7.33
C ALA A 102 10.98 23.82 -6.03
N ALA A 103 10.30 23.03 -5.17
CA ALA A 103 10.89 22.52 -3.94
C ALA A 103 12.07 21.56 -4.19
N ARG A 104 11.98 20.73 -5.23
CA ARG A 104 13.08 19.84 -5.65
C ARG A 104 14.27 20.62 -6.18
N GLN A 105 14.04 21.68 -6.96
CA GLN A 105 15.09 22.53 -7.49
C GLN A 105 15.86 23.22 -6.34
N GLN A 106 15.14 23.81 -5.38
CA GLN A 106 15.75 24.42 -4.19
C GLN A 106 16.62 23.45 -3.39
N LYS A 107 16.12 22.23 -3.14
CA LYS A 107 16.88 21.17 -2.47
C LYS A 107 18.12 20.76 -3.26
N THR A 108 18.01 20.70 -4.58
CA THR A 108 19.14 20.38 -5.48
C THR A 108 20.19 21.48 -5.43
N ASP A 109 19.78 22.74 -5.39
CA ASP A 109 20.69 23.89 -5.30
C ASP A 109 21.44 23.92 -3.96
N THR A 110 20.76 23.62 -2.84
CA THR A 110 21.42 23.48 -1.53
C THR A 110 22.45 22.35 -1.53
N LEU A 111 22.10 21.19 -2.10
CA LEU A 111 23.04 20.06 -2.21
C LEU A 111 24.22 20.37 -3.13
N ARG A 112 23.99 21.11 -4.23
CA ARG A 112 25.03 21.56 -5.14
C ARG A 112 25.99 22.53 -4.45
N LEU A 113 25.47 23.52 -3.72
CA LEU A 113 26.28 24.45 -2.92
C LEU A 113 27.11 23.72 -1.86
N ARG A 114 26.53 22.71 -1.20
CA ARG A 114 27.27 21.86 -0.27
C ARG A 114 28.39 21.09 -0.95
N TYR A 115 28.11 20.43 -2.07
CA TYR A 115 29.13 19.69 -2.83
C TYR A 115 30.30 20.60 -3.24
N ILE A 116 29.99 21.84 -3.67
CA ILE A 116 30.98 22.88 -3.96
C ILE A 116 31.79 23.23 -2.70
N ASN A 117 31.13 23.39 -1.55
CA ASN A 117 31.82 23.70 -0.30
C ASN A 117 32.75 22.60 0.19
N GLU A 118 32.37 21.33 0.00
CA GLU A 118 33.14 20.18 0.47
C GLU A 118 34.31 19.81 -0.47
N ASN A 119 34.12 19.98 -1.79
CA ASN A 119 35.07 19.42 -2.78
C ASN A 119 35.87 20.47 -3.55
N TYR A 120 35.58 21.77 -3.41
CA TYR A 120 36.29 22.80 -4.18
C TYR A 120 37.31 23.52 -3.30
N ASP A 121 38.57 23.41 -3.70
CA ASP A 121 39.67 24.17 -3.12
C ASP A 121 39.52 25.67 -3.38
N ALA A 122 40.18 26.49 -2.56
CA ALA A 122 40.14 27.96 -2.65
C ALA A 122 40.45 28.48 -4.07
N THR A 123 41.43 27.87 -4.76
CA THR A 123 41.80 28.22 -6.14
C THR A 123 40.68 27.91 -7.13
N LYS A 124 40.02 26.75 -7.00
CA LYS A 124 38.91 26.33 -7.87
C LYS A 124 37.68 27.21 -7.67
N ARG A 125 37.43 27.66 -6.45
CA ARG A 125 36.36 28.62 -6.13
C ARG A 125 36.64 29.99 -6.74
N GLN A 126 37.87 30.48 -6.65
CA GLN A 126 38.28 31.75 -7.24
C GLN A 126 38.16 31.75 -8.78
N MET A 127 38.54 30.64 -9.44
CA MET A 127 38.37 30.47 -10.89
C MET A 127 36.89 30.46 -11.33
N MET A 128 35.99 30.01 -10.45
CA MET A 128 34.54 29.94 -10.71
C MET A 128 33.79 31.20 -10.24
N GLY A 129 34.50 32.22 -9.73
CA GLY A 129 33.90 33.45 -9.19
C GLY A 129 33.07 33.23 -7.91
N LEU A 130 33.32 32.14 -7.18
CA LEU A 130 32.59 31.78 -5.96
C LEU A 130 33.25 32.40 -4.71
N PRO A 131 32.47 32.71 -3.65
CA PRO A 131 33.02 33.24 -2.40
C PRO A 131 34.00 32.24 -1.74
N PRO A 132 34.94 32.73 -0.90
CA PRO A 132 35.93 31.88 -0.22
C PRO A 132 35.27 30.77 0.62
N ALA A 133 35.97 29.67 0.82
CA ALA A 133 35.45 28.52 1.55
C ALA A 133 35.14 28.87 3.01
N PRO A 134 34.03 28.37 3.59
CA PRO A 134 33.76 28.52 5.02
C PRO A 134 34.81 27.77 5.87
N PRO A 135 35.04 28.17 7.13
CA PRO A 135 35.97 27.53 8.04
C PRO A 135 35.71 26.01 8.20
N PRO A 136 36.76 25.18 8.34
CA PRO A 136 36.60 23.74 8.58
C PRO A 136 35.84 23.50 9.90
N GLY A 137 34.80 22.65 9.86
CA GLY A 137 33.89 22.39 10.99
C GLY A 137 32.60 23.23 10.97
N GLN A 138 32.52 24.28 10.13
CA GLN A 138 31.25 24.89 9.71
C GLN A 138 30.78 24.23 8.43
N GLU A 139 30.63 22.89 8.45
CA GLU A 139 29.98 22.15 7.37
C GLU A 139 28.54 22.67 7.25
N THR A 140 28.39 23.64 6.36
CA THR A 140 27.22 24.44 6.04
C THR A 140 25.90 23.67 6.23
N GLU A 141 25.31 23.76 7.43
CA GLU A 141 23.87 23.83 7.55
C GLU A 141 23.48 25.11 6.80
N GLY A 142 23.27 25.00 5.48
CA GLY A 142 22.68 26.08 4.70
C GLY A 142 21.37 26.51 5.39
N PRO A 143 20.90 27.76 5.24
CA PRO A 143 19.80 28.31 6.02
C PRO A 143 18.61 27.34 6.04
N ALA A 144 18.53 26.55 7.11
CA ALA A 144 17.66 25.40 7.14
C ALA A 144 16.27 25.96 7.37
N ARG A 145 15.35 25.66 6.44
CA ARG A 145 13.98 26.11 6.63
C ARG A 145 13.40 25.39 7.84
N GLU A 146 13.11 26.14 8.90
CA GLU A 146 12.50 25.59 10.09
C GLU A 146 11.12 25.02 9.76
N SER A 147 10.78 23.90 10.40
CA SER A 147 9.46 23.30 10.26
C SER A 147 8.38 24.25 10.81
N ALA A 148 7.34 24.52 10.01
CA ALA A 148 6.14 25.21 10.50
C ALA A 148 5.22 24.32 11.36
N TYR A 149 5.71 23.16 11.81
CA TYR A 149 4.91 22.17 12.54
C TYR A 149 4.85 22.55 14.02
N THR A 150 3.64 22.82 14.52
CA THR A 150 3.40 23.26 15.90
C THR A 150 2.79 22.16 16.76
N ILE A 151 2.72 22.38 18.07
CA ILE A 151 2.05 21.47 19.02
C ILE A 151 0.55 21.32 18.67
N MET A 152 -0.12 22.40 18.26
CA MET A 152 -1.52 22.33 17.83
C MET A 152 -1.69 21.44 16.60
N ASN A 153 -0.76 21.52 15.64
CA ASN A 153 -0.75 20.61 14.48
C ASN A 153 -0.55 19.17 14.93
N ALA A 154 0.30 18.92 15.93
CA ALA A 154 0.48 17.59 16.52
C ALA A 154 -0.82 17.07 17.16
N LEU A 155 -1.58 17.90 17.87
CA LEU A 155 -2.80 17.46 18.55
C LEU A 155 -4.00 17.31 17.62
N THR A 156 -4.06 18.06 16.53
CA THR A 156 -5.21 18.05 15.59
C THR A 156 -4.99 17.19 14.36
N SER A 157 -3.74 16.77 14.11
CA SER A 157 -3.41 16.00 12.91
C SER A 157 -3.99 14.58 12.93
N SER A 158 -4.44 14.14 11.76
CA SER A 158 -4.81 12.76 11.48
C SER A 158 -3.67 11.76 11.76
N TYR A 159 -2.41 12.17 11.62
CA TYR A 159 -1.25 11.33 11.94
C TYR A 159 -1.19 10.91 13.42
N THR A 160 -1.83 11.68 14.32
CA THR A 160 -1.93 11.36 15.75
C THR A 160 -3.15 10.50 16.03
N TRP A 161 -4.30 10.92 15.51
CA TRP A 161 -5.57 10.28 15.84
C TRP A 161 -5.80 8.97 15.12
N ILE A 162 -5.32 8.79 13.88
CA ILE A 162 -5.49 7.52 13.15
C ILE A 162 -4.83 6.35 13.91
N PRO A 163 -3.56 6.44 14.36
CA PRO A 163 -2.96 5.39 15.20
C PRO A 163 -3.73 5.15 16.51
N ILE A 164 -4.13 6.21 17.22
CA ILE A 164 -4.86 6.09 18.48
C ILE A 164 -6.21 5.38 18.26
N PHE A 165 -6.99 5.80 17.27
CA PHE A 165 -8.24 5.13 16.91
C PHE A 165 -8.01 3.70 16.43
N SER A 166 -6.90 3.41 15.76
CA SER A 166 -6.53 2.05 15.37
C SER A 166 -6.25 1.16 16.59
N LEU A 167 -5.60 1.69 17.64
CA LEU A 167 -5.38 0.97 18.90
C LEU A 167 -6.69 0.72 19.66
N ILE A 168 -7.59 1.72 19.69
CA ILE A 168 -8.93 1.58 20.27
C ILE A 168 -9.73 0.53 19.49
N GLY A 169 -9.72 0.61 18.16
CA GLY A 169 -10.37 -0.35 17.27
C GLY A 169 -9.83 -1.77 17.47
N PHE A 170 -8.52 -1.93 17.62
CA PHE A 170 -7.90 -3.20 17.99
C PHE A 170 -8.41 -3.72 19.34
N ALA A 171 -8.48 -2.87 20.36
CA ALA A 171 -8.98 -3.27 21.68
C ALA A 171 -10.43 -3.74 21.59
N VAL A 172 -11.29 -3.03 20.87
CA VAL A 172 -12.69 -3.42 20.62
C VAL A 172 -12.77 -4.73 19.84
N ALA A 173 -11.99 -4.88 18.77
CA ALA A 173 -11.94 -6.12 17.99
C ALA A 173 -11.50 -7.32 18.85
N TYR A 174 -10.50 -7.14 19.71
CA TYR A 174 -10.06 -8.16 20.65
C TYR A 174 -11.19 -8.59 21.60
N LEU A 175 -11.97 -7.65 22.14
CA LEU A 175 -13.11 -7.97 23.02
C LEU A 175 -14.16 -8.82 22.33
N PHE A 176 -14.45 -8.53 21.06
CA PHE A 176 -15.37 -9.32 20.26
C PHE A 176 -14.82 -10.71 19.93
N CYS A 177 -13.53 -10.81 19.57
CA CYS A 177 -12.90 -12.07 19.19
C CYS A 177 -12.70 -13.05 20.37
N VAL A 178 -12.64 -12.57 21.61
CA VAL A 178 -12.56 -13.44 22.81
C VAL A 178 -13.94 -13.93 23.26
N ASN A 179 -15.02 -13.39 22.70
CA ASN A 179 -16.39 -13.75 23.08
C ASN A 179 -16.96 -14.82 22.14
N ASP A 180 -17.04 -16.06 22.63
CA ASP A 180 -17.58 -17.19 21.86
C ASP A 180 -19.03 -16.98 21.39
N ARG A 181 -19.84 -16.24 22.15
CA ARG A 181 -21.22 -15.90 21.73
C ARG A 181 -21.21 -15.00 20.52
N PHE A 182 -20.29 -14.03 20.49
CA PHE A 182 -20.12 -13.14 19.35
C PHE A 182 -19.62 -13.92 18.13
N LEU A 183 -18.58 -14.76 18.29
CA LEU A 183 -18.08 -15.59 17.19
C LEU A 183 -19.16 -16.53 16.63
N SER A 184 -19.93 -17.16 17.51
CA SER A 184 -21.06 -18.01 17.11
C SER A 184 -22.16 -17.21 16.40
N TRP A 185 -22.44 -15.99 16.85
CA TRP A 185 -23.38 -15.09 16.19
C TRP A 185 -22.89 -14.68 14.80
N VAL A 186 -21.60 -14.33 14.66
CA VAL A 186 -20.99 -14.00 13.36
C VAL A 186 -21.06 -15.20 12.42
N GLN A 187 -20.77 -16.41 12.90
CA GLN A 187 -20.86 -17.62 12.08
C GLN A 187 -22.29 -17.85 11.56
N ARG A 188 -23.30 -17.69 12.41
CA ARG A 188 -24.72 -17.88 12.05
C ARG A 188 -25.24 -16.81 11.09
N ASN A 189 -24.75 -15.59 11.20
CA ASN A 189 -25.18 -14.44 10.40
C ASN A 189 -24.19 -14.07 9.29
N SER A 190 -23.26 -14.97 8.98
CA SER A 190 -22.12 -14.76 8.06
C SER A 190 -22.54 -14.21 6.69
N PHE A 191 -23.63 -14.73 6.14
CA PHE A 191 -24.21 -14.28 4.87
C PHE A 191 -24.79 -12.85 4.95
N ILE A 192 -25.55 -12.56 6.00
CA ILE A 192 -26.18 -11.24 6.19
C ILE A 192 -25.13 -10.16 6.39
N ILE A 193 -24.09 -10.45 7.19
CA ILE A 193 -22.97 -9.53 7.44
C ILE A 193 -22.34 -9.10 6.11
N VAL A 194 -22.11 -10.05 5.21
CA VAL A 194 -21.53 -9.77 3.90
C VAL A 194 -22.46 -8.95 3.02
N LEU A 195 -23.75 -9.30 2.98
CA LEU A 195 -24.74 -8.54 2.22
C LEU A 195 -24.81 -7.08 2.70
N LEU A 196 -24.81 -6.86 4.03
CA LEU A 196 -24.82 -5.51 4.62
C LEU A 196 -23.56 -4.73 4.24
N THR A 197 -22.41 -5.38 4.11
CA THR A 197 -21.16 -4.70 3.73
C THR A 197 -21.10 -4.29 2.26
N LEU A 198 -22.01 -4.78 1.43
CA LEU A 198 -22.19 -4.27 0.07
C LEU A 198 -22.85 -2.90 0.02
N VAL A 199 -23.66 -2.54 1.03
CA VAL A 199 -24.36 -1.24 1.07
C VAL A 199 -23.40 -0.05 1.05
N PRO A 200 -22.41 0.06 1.97
CA PRO A 200 -21.45 1.17 1.93
C PRO A 200 -20.60 1.13 0.66
N LEU A 201 -20.33 -0.07 0.14
CA LEU A 201 -19.54 -0.26 -1.06
C LEU A 201 -20.29 0.20 -2.32
N ALA A 202 -21.59 -0.09 -2.41
CA ALA A 202 -22.48 0.39 -3.46
C ALA A 202 -22.64 1.92 -3.40
N GLY A 203 -22.78 2.49 -2.20
CA GLY A 203 -22.73 3.94 -2.00
C GLY A 203 -21.42 4.53 -2.52
N ALA A 204 -20.29 3.88 -2.26
CA ALA A 204 -19.01 4.38 -2.75
C ALA A 204 -18.83 4.31 -4.27
N ILE A 205 -19.50 3.38 -4.97
CA ILE A 205 -19.52 3.39 -6.45
C ILE A 205 -20.12 4.69 -6.97
N ILE A 206 -21.16 5.19 -6.31
CA ILE A 206 -21.86 6.42 -6.70
C ILE A 206 -21.02 7.66 -6.40
N TYR A 207 -20.33 7.70 -5.26
CA TYR A 207 -19.62 8.89 -4.79
C TYR A 207 -18.11 8.91 -5.09
N SER A 208 -17.52 7.81 -5.59
CA SER A 208 -16.08 7.75 -5.87
C SER A 208 -15.71 8.31 -7.23
N SER A 209 -14.62 9.08 -7.29
CA SER A 209 -13.93 9.40 -8.53
C SER A 209 -12.64 8.58 -8.61
N ALA A 210 -12.45 7.87 -9.72
CA ALA A 210 -11.29 7.01 -9.98
C ALA A 210 -11.00 5.90 -8.92
N GLY A 211 -12.01 5.47 -8.15
CA GLY A 211 -11.88 4.43 -7.13
C GLY A 211 -11.46 4.95 -5.74
N LYS A 212 -11.48 6.27 -5.53
CA LYS A 212 -11.18 6.91 -4.25
C LYS A 212 -12.41 7.64 -3.72
N ALA A 213 -12.67 7.54 -2.42
CA ALA A 213 -13.75 8.24 -1.74
C ALA A 213 -13.18 9.05 -0.56
N LEU A 214 -13.80 10.19 -0.23
CA LEU A 214 -13.42 11.04 0.93
C LEU A 214 -11.91 11.38 0.97
N GLY A 215 -11.41 12.05 -0.07
CA GLY A 215 -10.05 12.58 -0.14
C GLY A 215 -8.97 11.58 -0.58
N ASN A 216 -8.99 10.33 -0.09
CA ASN A 216 -8.11 9.24 -0.55
C ASN A 216 -8.45 7.86 0.05
N THR A 217 -9.53 7.72 0.81
CA THR A 217 -9.89 6.47 1.46
C THR A 217 -10.52 5.54 0.46
N THR A 218 -10.08 4.30 0.48
CA THR A 218 -10.60 3.28 -0.38
C THR A 218 -11.80 2.60 0.29
N PRO A 219 -13.00 2.62 -0.34
CA PRO A 219 -14.26 2.25 0.32
C PRO A 219 -14.37 0.77 0.73
N TRP A 220 -13.43 -0.06 0.31
CA TRP A 220 -13.43 -1.50 0.56
C TRP A 220 -12.66 -1.94 1.80
N GLU A 221 -11.86 -1.08 2.43
CA GLU A 221 -11.14 -1.48 3.67
C GLU A 221 -12.10 -1.96 4.78
N PRO A 222 -13.25 -1.30 5.01
CA PRO A 222 -14.22 -1.78 5.99
C PRO A 222 -14.96 -3.07 5.59
N SER A 223 -15.02 -3.40 4.29
CA SER A 223 -15.76 -4.57 3.79
C SER A 223 -14.90 -5.83 3.74
N LYS A 224 -13.57 -5.72 3.58
CA LYS A 224 -12.62 -6.84 3.55
C LYS A 224 -12.79 -7.83 4.69
N VAL A 225 -12.72 -7.34 5.92
CA VAL A 225 -12.79 -8.20 7.11
C VAL A 225 -14.14 -8.93 7.19
N PRO A 226 -15.29 -8.24 7.06
CA PRO A 226 -16.59 -8.88 6.96
C PRO A 226 -16.73 -9.92 5.85
N PHE A 227 -16.22 -9.65 4.63
CA PHE A 227 -16.22 -10.60 3.52
C PHE A 227 -15.43 -11.88 3.86
N LEU A 228 -14.26 -11.74 4.46
CA LEU A 228 -13.44 -12.89 4.87
C LEU A 228 -14.09 -13.68 6.01
N LEU A 229 -14.67 -12.97 6.99
CA LEU A 229 -15.42 -13.60 8.08
C LEU A 229 -16.66 -14.35 7.56
N GLY A 230 -17.39 -13.75 6.62
CA GLY A 230 -18.56 -14.35 5.99
C GLY A 230 -18.21 -15.61 5.22
N PHE A 231 -17.17 -15.53 4.38
CA PHE A 231 -16.65 -16.66 3.63
C PHE A 231 -16.15 -17.79 4.54
N ALA A 232 -15.38 -17.45 5.58
CA ALA A 232 -14.91 -18.41 6.58
C ALA A 232 -16.10 -19.09 7.30
N GLY A 233 -17.14 -18.34 7.66
CA GLY A 233 -18.35 -18.89 8.29
C GLY A 233 -19.02 -19.97 7.45
N ILE A 234 -19.23 -19.70 6.15
CA ILE A 234 -19.83 -20.67 5.20
C ILE A 234 -18.91 -21.88 5.00
N LEU A 235 -17.61 -21.64 4.84
CA LEU A 235 -16.61 -22.67 4.65
C LEU A 235 -16.58 -23.63 5.86
N THR A 236 -16.68 -23.10 7.07
CA THR A 236 -16.73 -23.89 8.31
C THR A 236 -18.02 -24.72 8.43
N ALA A 237 -19.12 -24.28 7.80
CA ALA A 237 -20.35 -25.06 7.74
C ALA A 237 -20.29 -26.18 6.68
N ARG A 238 -19.53 -26.00 5.60
CA ARG A 238 -19.52 -26.90 4.42
C ARG A 238 -18.25 -27.72 4.23
N TYR A 239 -17.19 -27.52 5.02
CA TYR A 239 -15.89 -28.16 4.78
C TYR A 239 -15.94 -29.69 4.71
N LYS A 240 -16.79 -30.33 5.52
CA LYS A 240 -16.93 -31.80 5.52
C LYS A 240 -17.49 -32.32 4.20
N ASP A 241 -18.42 -31.58 3.61
CA ASP A 241 -19.03 -31.93 2.32
C ASP A 241 -18.08 -31.59 1.16
N LEU A 242 -17.38 -30.46 1.25
CA LEU A 242 -16.34 -30.05 0.29
C LEU A 242 -15.16 -31.03 0.23
N GLY A 243 -14.89 -31.75 1.32
CA GLY A 243 -13.88 -32.80 1.35
C GLY A 243 -14.26 -34.06 0.54
N ARG A 244 -15.54 -34.26 0.22
CA ARG A 244 -16.02 -35.42 -0.54
C ARG A 244 -15.95 -35.14 -2.04
N THR A 245 -14.90 -35.66 -2.69
CA THR A 245 -14.62 -35.38 -4.10
C THR A 245 -14.57 -36.61 -4.97
N TYR A 246 -14.91 -36.42 -6.24
CA TYR A 246 -14.58 -37.31 -7.34
C TYR A 246 -13.50 -36.63 -8.18
N TRP A 247 -12.34 -37.27 -8.40
CA TRP A 247 -11.22 -36.67 -9.16
C TRP A 247 -10.70 -35.32 -8.61
N GLY A 248 -10.83 -35.09 -7.31
CA GLY A 248 -10.43 -33.81 -6.70
C GLY A 248 -11.41 -32.66 -6.96
N ILE A 249 -12.57 -32.91 -7.57
CA ILE A 249 -13.62 -31.92 -7.76
C ILE A 249 -14.75 -32.16 -6.75
N PRO A 250 -15.14 -31.17 -5.92
CA PRO A 250 -16.25 -31.31 -4.99
C PRO A 250 -17.60 -31.23 -5.70
N ARG A 251 -18.65 -31.73 -5.05
CA ARG A 251 -20.01 -31.70 -5.60
C ARG A 251 -20.47 -30.26 -5.84
N ALA A 252 -21.06 -30.01 -7.01
CA ALA A 252 -21.51 -28.67 -7.40
C ALA A 252 -22.41 -28.00 -6.34
N ARG A 253 -23.35 -28.75 -5.75
CA ARG A 253 -24.26 -28.23 -4.70
C ARG A 253 -23.54 -27.66 -3.47
N ASP A 254 -22.34 -28.14 -3.18
CA ASP A 254 -21.55 -27.75 -2.01
C ASP A 254 -20.58 -26.61 -2.36
N VAL A 255 -20.21 -26.49 -3.63
CA VAL A 255 -19.29 -25.46 -4.16
C VAL A 255 -20.02 -24.20 -4.63
N ILE A 256 -21.21 -24.32 -5.22
CA ILE A 256 -21.96 -23.18 -5.79
C ILE A 256 -22.16 -22.06 -4.77
N PRO A 257 -22.63 -22.31 -3.53
CA PRO A 257 -22.79 -21.23 -2.55
C PRO A 257 -21.48 -20.51 -2.23
N LEU A 258 -20.35 -21.25 -2.23
CA LEU A 258 -19.03 -20.71 -1.99
C LEU A 258 -18.57 -19.81 -3.14
N ILE A 259 -18.77 -20.24 -4.39
CA ILE A 259 -18.44 -19.47 -5.59
C ILE A 259 -19.28 -18.20 -5.64
N VAL A 260 -20.61 -18.31 -5.49
CA VAL A 260 -21.50 -17.14 -5.51
C VAL A 260 -21.06 -16.13 -4.47
N MET A 261 -20.77 -16.58 -3.25
CA MET A 261 -20.27 -15.72 -2.19
C MET A 261 -18.94 -15.04 -2.51
N ALA A 262 -18.00 -15.77 -3.10
CA ALA A 262 -16.70 -15.23 -3.50
C ALA A 262 -16.81 -14.21 -4.64
N MET A 263 -17.81 -14.36 -5.52
CA MET A 263 -18.01 -13.48 -6.68
C MET A 263 -18.74 -12.18 -6.36
N ILE A 264 -19.58 -12.17 -5.32
CA ILE A 264 -20.32 -10.98 -4.86
C ILE A 264 -19.43 -9.72 -4.72
N PRO A 265 -18.28 -9.75 -4.01
CA PRO A 265 -17.40 -8.59 -3.91
C PRO A 265 -16.75 -8.17 -5.24
N PHE A 266 -16.77 -9.01 -6.28
CA PHE A 266 -16.08 -8.67 -7.53
C PHE A 266 -16.89 -7.70 -8.38
N ILE A 267 -18.22 -7.78 -8.35
CA ILE A 267 -19.13 -6.84 -9.03
C ILE A 267 -18.74 -5.37 -8.76
N PRO A 268 -18.64 -4.94 -7.49
CA PRO A 268 -18.24 -3.57 -7.17
C PRO A 268 -16.75 -3.29 -7.47
N PHE A 269 -15.84 -4.26 -7.37
CA PHE A 269 -14.45 -4.04 -7.78
C PHE A 269 -14.31 -3.84 -9.29
N PHE A 270 -15.13 -4.51 -10.10
CA PHE A 270 -15.19 -4.29 -11.55
C PHE A 270 -15.70 -2.87 -11.85
N ALA A 271 -16.76 -2.43 -11.17
CA ALA A 271 -17.26 -1.07 -11.28
C ALA A 271 -16.20 -0.01 -10.89
N LEU A 272 -15.43 -0.26 -9.82
CA LEU A 272 -14.36 0.63 -9.35
C LEU A 272 -13.04 0.49 -10.14
N LYS A 273 -12.98 -0.45 -11.09
CA LYS A 273 -11.78 -0.83 -11.84
C LYS A 273 -10.58 -1.14 -10.92
N ASP A 274 -10.80 -1.79 -9.77
CA ASP A 274 -9.72 -2.10 -8.82
C ASP A 274 -9.30 -3.57 -8.85
N PHE A 275 -8.38 -3.87 -9.78
CA PHE A 275 -7.86 -5.21 -9.98
C PHE A 275 -6.93 -5.69 -8.85
N GLY A 276 -6.21 -4.77 -8.20
CA GLY A 276 -5.29 -5.14 -7.11
C GLY A 276 -6.05 -5.78 -5.95
N GLN A 277 -7.21 -5.22 -5.61
CA GLN A 277 -8.08 -5.80 -4.59
C GLN A 277 -8.66 -7.14 -5.02
N MET A 278 -9.09 -7.30 -6.27
CA MET A 278 -9.57 -8.60 -6.77
C MET A 278 -8.54 -9.71 -6.58
N LEU A 279 -7.26 -9.42 -6.84
CA LEU A 279 -6.17 -10.39 -6.64
C LEU A 279 -5.99 -10.74 -5.16
N ILE A 280 -6.02 -9.75 -4.28
CA ILE A 280 -5.89 -9.94 -2.82
C ILE A 280 -7.05 -10.80 -2.29
N PHE A 281 -8.29 -10.51 -2.67
CA PHE A 281 -9.46 -11.29 -2.24
C PHE A 281 -9.44 -12.71 -2.79
N SER A 282 -9.09 -12.88 -4.07
CA SER A 282 -8.93 -14.20 -4.69
C SER A 282 -7.89 -15.03 -3.93
N GLY A 283 -6.72 -14.45 -3.63
CA GLY A 283 -5.67 -15.11 -2.86
C GLY A 283 -6.08 -15.45 -1.43
N ALA A 284 -6.83 -14.57 -0.76
CA ALA A 284 -7.34 -14.82 0.58
C ALA A 284 -8.38 -15.95 0.60
N TYR A 285 -9.35 -15.95 -0.33
CA TYR A 285 -10.34 -17.02 -0.45
C TYR A 285 -9.72 -18.35 -0.83
N ALA A 286 -8.75 -18.34 -1.75
CA ALA A 286 -7.93 -19.49 -2.11
C ALA A 286 -7.25 -20.09 -0.87
N THR A 287 -6.58 -19.25 -0.08
CA THR A 287 -5.87 -19.68 1.13
C THR A 287 -6.83 -20.26 2.16
N LEU A 288 -7.97 -19.60 2.40
CA LEU A 288 -9.00 -20.11 3.30
C LEU A 288 -9.51 -21.48 2.87
N TYR A 289 -9.82 -21.64 1.57
CA TYR A 289 -10.26 -22.92 1.00
C TYR A 289 -9.22 -24.03 1.18
N LEU A 290 -7.96 -23.75 0.84
CA LEU A 290 -6.85 -24.70 0.99
C LEU A 290 -6.66 -25.14 2.45
N VAL A 291 -6.73 -24.17 3.38
CA VAL A 291 -6.62 -24.43 4.83
C VAL A 291 -7.78 -25.29 5.34
N ALA A 292 -8.98 -25.12 4.79
CA ALA A 292 -10.16 -25.86 5.25
C ALA A 292 -10.23 -27.30 4.72
N VAL A 293 -9.90 -27.53 3.44
CA VAL A 293 -10.15 -28.85 2.83
C VAL A 293 -8.92 -29.78 2.88
N ARG A 294 -7.69 -29.23 2.85
CA ARG A 294 -6.42 -29.96 3.05
C ARG A 294 -6.32 -31.31 2.32
N ARG A 295 -6.77 -31.40 1.05
CA ARG A 295 -6.68 -32.63 0.23
C ARG A 295 -5.79 -32.44 -0.98
N TRP A 296 -4.82 -33.33 -1.15
CA TRP A 296 -3.84 -33.29 -2.24
C TRP A 296 -4.45 -33.23 -3.66
N PRO A 297 -5.45 -34.05 -4.02
CA PRO A 297 -6.03 -33.97 -5.37
C PRO A 297 -6.72 -32.64 -5.65
N GLN A 298 -7.43 -32.07 -4.67
CA GLN A 298 -8.04 -30.76 -4.79
C GLN A 298 -6.99 -29.65 -4.87
N LEU A 299 -5.91 -29.78 -4.10
CA LEU A 299 -4.81 -28.83 -4.09
C LEU A 299 -4.12 -28.81 -5.46
N LEU A 300 -3.89 -29.97 -6.09
CA LEU A 300 -3.33 -30.05 -7.45
C LEU A 300 -4.25 -29.42 -8.49
N VAL A 301 -5.55 -29.73 -8.46
CA VAL A 301 -6.55 -29.12 -9.37
C VAL A 301 -6.65 -27.61 -9.15
N PHE A 302 -6.60 -27.17 -7.90
CA PHE A 302 -6.68 -25.77 -7.53
C PHE A 302 -5.43 -24.99 -7.95
N VAL A 303 -4.23 -25.48 -7.59
CA VAL A 303 -2.96 -24.86 -7.99
C VAL A 303 -2.79 -24.90 -9.50
N GLY A 304 -3.11 -26.02 -10.15
CA GLY A 304 -3.08 -26.15 -11.61
C GLY A 304 -4.01 -25.16 -12.30
N SER A 305 -5.25 -25.01 -11.82
CA SER A 305 -6.20 -24.04 -12.40
C SER A 305 -5.77 -22.59 -12.15
N MET A 306 -5.21 -22.28 -10.98
CA MET A 306 -4.67 -20.94 -10.68
C MET A 306 -3.46 -20.59 -11.56
N VAL A 307 -2.51 -21.52 -11.72
CA VAL A 307 -1.36 -21.37 -12.63
C VAL A 307 -1.83 -21.18 -14.06
N LEU A 308 -2.84 -21.93 -14.50
CA LEU A 308 -3.41 -21.79 -15.84
C LEU A 308 -4.02 -20.39 -16.04
N VAL A 309 -4.86 -19.92 -15.11
CA VAL A 309 -5.48 -18.59 -15.19
C VAL A 309 -4.43 -17.49 -15.17
N ILE A 310 -3.43 -17.57 -14.28
CA ILE A 310 -2.33 -16.58 -14.23
C ILE A 310 -1.55 -16.59 -15.56
N SER A 311 -1.27 -17.77 -16.10
CA SER A 311 -0.56 -17.90 -17.39
C SER A 311 -1.35 -17.26 -18.52
N ILE A 312 -2.67 -17.52 -18.60
CA ILE A 312 -3.58 -16.91 -19.58
C ILE A 312 -3.58 -15.38 -19.45
N LEU A 313 -3.67 -14.85 -18.21
CA LEU A 313 -3.68 -13.41 -17.96
C LEU A 313 -2.35 -12.74 -18.31
N VAL A 314 -1.22 -13.34 -17.91
CA VAL A 314 0.12 -12.83 -18.22
C VAL A 314 0.34 -12.84 -19.73
N ILE A 315 0.01 -13.94 -20.40
CA ILE A 315 0.12 -14.07 -21.85
C ILE A 315 -0.73 -13.01 -22.57
N GLY A 316 -1.97 -12.80 -22.13
CA GLY A 316 -2.87 -11.80 -22.71
C GLY A 316 -2.49 -10.34 -22.41
N ALA A 317 -1.64 -10.10 -21.41
CA ALA A 317 -1.20 -8.77 -21.00
C ALA A 317 0.24 -8.44 -21.43
N LEU A 318 0.93 -9.35 -22.12
CA LEU A 318 2.28 -9.10 -22.63
C LEU A 318 2.28 -7.98 -23.68
N PRO A 319 3.33 -7.14 -23.72
CA PRO A 319 3.55 -6.20 -24.81
C PRO A 319 3.57 -6.88 -26.18
N ARG A 320 3.04 -6.20 -27.21
CA ARG A 320 2.87 -6.79 -28.56
C ARG A 320 4.20 -7.18 -29.20
N ASP A 321 5.21 -6.37 -28.98
CA ASP A 321 6.60 -6.57 -29.38
C ASP A 321 7.24 -7.83 -28.75
N ILE A 322 6.75 -8.28 -27.59
CA ILE A 322 7.17 -9.54 -26.97
C ILE A 322 6.32 -10.70 -27.51
N GLN A 323 5.01 -10.51 -27.70
CA GLN A 323 4.12 -11.54 -28.23
C GLN A 323 4.53 -11.96 -29.65
N GLU A 324 4.91 -10.99 -30.50
CA GLU A 324 5.28 -11.21 -31.91
C GLU A 324 6.59 -12.00 -32.09
N LYS A 325 7.42 -12.09 -31.04
CA LYS A 325 8.64 -12.93 -31.05
C LYS A 325 8.34 -14.43 -31.02
N PHE A 326 7.11 -14.83 -30.72
CA PHE A 326 6.72 -16.23 -30.59
C PHE A 326 5.51 -16.57 -31.47
N PRO A 327 5.58 -17.61 -32.33
CA PRO A 327 4.62 -17.80 -33.43
C PRO A 327 3.18 -18.16 -33.03
N LEU A 328 2.93 -18.64 -31.82
CA LEU A 328 1.58 -19.03 -31.33
C LEU A 328 1.02 -18.11 -30.24
N LEU A 329 1.84 -17.21 -29.72
CA LEU A 329 1.47 -16.32 -28.62
C LEU A 329 0.44 -15.26 -29.04
N PRO A 330 0.57 -14.57 -30.18
CA PRO A 330 -0.39 -13.54 -30.60
C PRO A 330 -1.79 -14.11 -30.82
N THR A 331 -1.90 -15.32 -31.36
CA THR A 331 -3.18 -15.99 -31.66
C THR A 331 -3.96 -16.34 -30.39
N LEU A 332 -3.24 -16.67 -29.31
CA LEU A 332 -3.84 -16.94 -28.00
C LEU A 332 -4.06 -15.64 -27.20
N ALA A 333 -3.13 -14.70 -27.26
CA ALA A 333 -3.12 -13.50 -26.45
C ALA A 333 -4.11 -12.43 -26.92
N ARG A 334 -4.26 -12.20 -28.24
CA ARG A 334 -5.15 -11.15 -28.80
C ARG A 334 -6.61 -11.22 -28.33
N PRO A 335 -7.31 -12.38 -28.34
CA PRO A 335 -8.69 -12.45 -27.86
C PRO A 335 -8.79 -12.17 -26.36
N ILE A 336 -7.79 -12.59 -25.58
CA ILE A 336 -7.71 -12.31 -24.14
C ILE A 336 -7.47 -10.82 -23.92
N GLN A 337 -6.53 -10.22 -24.65
CA GLN A 337 -6.17 -8.81 -24.57
C GLN A 337 -7.40 -7.93 -24.84
N HIS A 338 -8.20 -8.22 -25.86
CA HIS A 338 -9.43 -7.48 -26.12
C HIS A 338 -10.50 -7.62 -25.02
N ALA A 339 -10.53 -8.74 -24.31
CA ALA A 339 -11.44 -8.95 -23.19
C ALA A 339 -10.94 -8.35 -21.86
N LEU A 340 -9.64 -8.05 -21.76
CA LEU A 340 -9.04 -7.47 -20.56
C LEU A 340 -9.38 -5.97 -20.42
N PRO A 341 -9.84 -5.53 -19.24
CA PRO A 341 -10.00 -4.11 -18.96
C PRO A 341 -8.70 -3.31 -19.18
N ALA A 342 -8.83 -2.12 -19.78
CA ALA A 342 -7.71 -1.19 -20.09
C ALA A 342 -6.74 -0.97 -18.90
N ARG A 343 -7.27 -0.89 -17.68
CA ARG A 343 -6.44 -0.68 -16.47
C ARG A 343 -5.57 -1.90 -16.12
N ILE A 344 -5.98 -3.12 -16.48
CA ILE A 344 -5.13 -4.31 -16.31
C ILE A 344 -3.91 -4.19 -17.22
N GLN A 345 -4.14 -3.87 -18.49
CA GLN A 345 -3.07 -3.66 -19.47
C GLN A 345 -2.11 -2.55 -19.02
N GLN A 346 -2.64 -1.42 -18.52
CA GLN A 346 -1.83 -0.34 -17.94
C GLN A 346 -0.96 -0.82 -16.76
N ARG A 347 -1.50 -1.63 -15.85
CA ARG A 347 -0.76 -2.12 -14.67
C ARG A 347 0.34 -3.10 -15.07
N PHE A 348 0.08 -3.97 -16.05
CA PHE A 348 1.10 -4.87 -16.59
C PHE A 348 2.18 -4.10 -17.34
N HIS A 349 1.82 -3.07 -18.12
CA HIS A 349 2.78 -2.16 -18.75
C HIS A 349 3.69 -1.51 -17.70
N LEU A 350 3.12 -0.91 -16.65
CA LEU A 350 3.91 -0.32 -15.56
C LEU A 350 4.81 -1.31 -14.83
N TRP A 351 4.48 -2.60 -14.83
CA TRP A 351 5.25 -3.62 -14.13
C TRP A 351 6.36 -4.23 -14.98
N LEU A 352 6.08 -4.47 -16.27
CA LEU A 352 7.00 -5.09 -17.21
C LEU A 352 7.90 -4.06 -17.92
N ASP A 353 7.36 -2.87 -18.16
CA ASP A 353 7.96 -1.84 -19.02
C ASP A 353 7.73 -0.42 -18.48
N GLY A 354 7.68 -0.28 -17.15
CA GLY A 354 7.35 0.99 -16.49
C GLY A 354 8.36 2.13 -16.67
N PHE A 355 9.48 1.86 -17.34
CA PHE A 355 10.47 2.88 -17.70
C PHE A 355 10.20 3.50 -19.07
N ASP A 356 9.42 2.83 -19.92
CA ASP A 356 9.08 3.30 -21.25
C ASP A 356 7.59 3.68 -21.33
N PRO A 357 7.26 4.84 -21.92
CA PRO A 357 5.87 5.24 -22.08
C PRO A 357 5.17 4.32 -23.09
N PRO A 358 3.91 3.92 -22.84
CA PRO A 358 3.17 3.06 -23.76
C PRO A 358 2.96 3.77 -25.10
N SER A 359 2.87 3.00 -26.20
CA SER A 359 2.61 3.58 -27.51
C SER A 359 1.29 4.39 -27.52
N PRO A 360 1.26 5.61 -28.09
CA PRO A 360 0.04 6.42 -28.20
C PRO A 360 -1.12 5.71 -28.91
N ASP A 361 -0.83 4.69 -29.73
CA ASP A 361 -1.83 3.92 -30.45
C ASP A 361 -2.41 2.72 -29.68
N GLU A 362 -1.93 2.48 -28.45
CA GLU A 362 -2.49 1.41 -27.64
C GLU A 362 -3.93 1.72 -27.23
N SER A 363 -4.84 0.77 -27.46
CA SER A 363 -6.28 0.96 -27.31
C SER A 363 -6.71 1.38 -25.91
N TRP A 364 -5.91 1.01 -24.91
CA TRP A 364 -6.13 1.34 -23.50
C TRP A 364 -5.52 2.68 -23.05
N TRP A 365 -4.57 3.23 -23.81
CA TRP A 365 -3.84 4.46 -23.48
C TRP A 365 -4.27 5.66 -24.32
N LYS A 366 -4.58 5.42 -25.59
CA LYS A 366 -4.87 6.43 -26.62
C LYS A 366 -5.84 7.52 -26.17
N LYS A 367 -6.95 7.13 -25.53
CA LYS A 367 -7.96 8.09 -25.05
C LYS A 367 -7.39 9.06 -24.00
N ASP A 368 -6.66 8.54 -23.02
CA ASP A 368 -6.09 9.36 -21.94
C ASP A 368 -4.98 10.28 -22.48
N TYR A 369 -4.17 9.77 -23.42
CA TYR A 369 -3.18 10.55 -24.16
C TYR A 369 -3.82 11.69 -24.96
N ASP A 370 -4.83 11.39 -25.78
CA ASP A 370 -5.52 12.38 -26.60
C ASP A 370 -6.21 13.46 -25.75
N GLU A 371 -6.83 13.08 -24.63
CA GLU A 371 -7.42 14.03 -23.67
C GLU A 371 -6.37 14.93 -22.99
N ALA A 372 -5.19 14.40 -22.68
CA ALA A 372 -4.09 15.18 -22.11
C ALA A 372 -3.51 16.17 -23.13
N MET A 373 -3.32 15.72 -24.38
CA MET A 373 -2.83 16.53 -25.50
C MET A 373 -3.81 17.64 -25.88
N ALA A 374 -5.12 17.42 -25.73
CA ALA A 374 -6.14 18.43 -25.97
C ALA A 374 -6.15 19.54 -24.90
N LYS A 375 -5.65 19.29 -23.69
CA LYS A 375 -5.62 20.27 -22.59
C LYS A 375 -4.44 21.25 -22.67
N ASP A 376 -3.33 20.86 -23.28
CA ASP A 376 -2.14 21.70 -23.42
C ASP A 376 -1.66 21.73 -24.89
N PRO A 377 -2.03 22.77 -25.66
CA PRO A 377 -1.63 22.90 -27.06
C PRO A 377 -0.11 22.84 -27.28
N ARG A 378 0.67 23.27 -26.28
CA ARG A 378 2.13 23.27 -26.34
C ARG A 378 2.71 21.86 -26.33
N MET A 379 2.07 20.92 -25.62
CA MET A 379 2.48 19.51 -25.62
C MET A 379 2.25 18.87 -26.99
N LYS A 380 1.17 19.27 -27.66
CA LYS A 380 0.87 18.86 -29.04
C LYS A 380 1.92 19.32 -30.03
N GLU A 381 2.28 20.60 -29.99
CA GLU A 381 3.34 21.15 -30.84
C GLU A 381 4.70 20.47 -30.60
N LEU A 382 5.03 20.17 -29.34
CA LEU A 382 6.28 19.47 -29.00
C LEU A 382 6.28 18.02 -29.50
N ALA A 383 5.17 17.30 -29.40
CA ALA A 383 5.06 15.93 -29.89
C ALA A 383 5.13 15.82 -31.42
N GLU A 384 4.66 16.85 -32.15
CA GLU A 384 4.71 16.90 -33.62
C GLU A 384 6.11 17.22 -34.18
N GLN A 385 7.03 17.75 -33.36
CA GLN A 385 8.38 18.14 -33.81
C GLN A 385 9.32 16.97 -34.10
N SER A 386 9.24 15.86 -33.35
CA SER A 386 10.04 14.65 -33.60
C SER A 386 9.55 13.46 -32.78
N GLU A 387 9.88 12.23 -33.21
CA GLU A 387 9.56 11.01 -32.44
C GLU A 387 10.22 10.97 -31.05
N ALA A 388 11.40 11.58 -30.87
CA ALA A 388 12.04 11.69 -29.55
C ALA A 388 11.27 12.64 -28.61
N MET A 389 10.75 13.75 -29.15
CA MET A 389 9.94 14.69 -28.39
C MET A 389 8.54 14.13 -28.10
N LYS A 390 7.95 13.39 -29.04
CA LYS A 390 6.72 12.62 -28.84
C LYS A 390 6.87 11.62 -27.69
N ARG A 391 7.99 10.90 -27.62
CA ARG A 391 8.31 10.00 -26.50
C ARG A 391 8.60 10.72 -25.18
N SER A 392 9.00 12.00 -25.21
CA SER A 392 9.24 12.79 -24.00
C SER A 392 7.98 13.48 -23.47
N VAL A 393 7.02 13.75 -24.35
CA VAL A 393 5.69 14.29 -24.02
C VAL A 393 4.79 13.21 -23.43
N ASN A 394 4.88 12.00 -23.99
CA ASN A 394 4.21 10.79 -23.54
C ASN A 394 4.83 10.26 -22.24
#